data_AF-A0A841F4W4-F1
#
_entry.id   AF-A0A841F4W4-F1
#
_cell.length_a   1.000
_cell.length_b   1.000
_cell.length_c   1.000
_cell.angle_alpha   90.00
_cell.angle_beta   90.00
_cell.angle_gamma   90.00
#
_symmetry.space_group_name_H-M   'P 1'
#
loop_
_entity.id
_entity.type
_entity.pdbx_description
1 polymer ?
#
loop_
_entity_poly.entity_id
_entity_poly.type
_entity_poly.pdbx_seq_one_letter_code
_entity_poly.pdbx_strand_id
1 'polypeptide(L)'
;MELELNLIPLKIPAGYAITYNKFYDVEPVLSMDSDYFIENWGFFTEDLLQITKLKIKKGKWYIPEGEEVMLLDLGWYPDSDINGQYCLQLVDGNWNEIRSVCSKDRFLIKETLEEWMEEQQRM
;
A
#
# COMPACT_ATOMS: atom_id res chain seq x y z
N MET A 1 -1.33 5.88 28.21
CA MET A 1 -2.38 5.83 27.17
C MET A 1 -1.88 4.83 26.15
N GLU A 2 -2.55 3.69 25.99
CA GLU A 2 -2.36 2.90 24.77
C GLU A 2 -2.79 3.78 23.61
N LEU A 3 -1.87 4.07 22.68
CA LEU A 3 -2.25 4.65 21.40
C LEU A 3 -3.06 3.57 20.68
N GLU A 4 -4.33 3.83 20.38
CA GLU A 4 -5.11 2.95 19.53
C GLU A 4 -4.43 2.89 18.15
N LEU A 5 -3.82 1.75 17.85
CA LEU A 5 -3.20 1.48 16.56
C LEU A 5 -4.31 1.23 15.54
N ASN A 6 -4.63 2.26 14.76
CA ASN A 6 -5.64 2.18 13.71
C ASN A 6 -4.98 2.04 12.34
N LEU A 7 -5.56 1.21 11.48
CA LEU A 7 -5.22 1.20 10.06
C LEU A 7 -5.75 2.47 9.39
N ILE A 8 -5.07 2.92 8.33
CA ILE A 8 -5.59 3.99 7.49
C ILE A 8 -6.94 3.54 6.90
N PRO A 9 -8.03 4.31 7.09
CA PRO A 9 -9.33 3.95 6.54
C PRO A 9 -9.32 4.12 5.02
N LEU A 10 -9.67 3.07 4.27
CA LEU A 10 -9.70 3.08 2.80
C LEU A 10 -11.12 2.93 2.25
N LYS A 11 -11.45 3.74 1.23
CA LYS A 11 -12.63 3.54 0.37
C LYS A 11 -12.27 2.56 -0.73
N ILE A 12 -12.62 1.30 -0.54
CA ILE A 12 -12.32 0.24 -1.49
C ILE A 12 -13.57 -0.03 -2.33
N PRO A 13 -13.53 0.22 -3.65
CA PRO A 13 -14.66 -0.06 -4.51
C PRO A 13 -14.77 -1.58 -4.78
N ALA A 14 -15.88 -2.04 -5.35
CA ALA A 14 -16.09 -3.48 -5.58
C ALA A 14 -15.03 -4.09 -6.52
N GLY A 15 -14.74 -5.39 -6.34
CA GLY A 15 -13.80 -6.09 -7.22
C GLY A 15 -12.33 -5.94 -6.83
N TYR A 16 -12.04 -5.66 -5.56
CA TYR A 16 -10.70 -5.69 -5.00
C TYR A 16 -10.63 -6.62 -3.78
N ALA A 17 -9.47 -7.25 -3.59
CA ALA A 17 -9.14 -8.00 -2.40
C ALA A 17 -7.89 -7.42 -1.76
N ILE A 18 -7.96 -7.10 -0.46
CA ILE A 18 -6.78 -6.80 0.35
C ILE A 18 -6.10 -8.13 0.67
N THR A 19 -4.89 -8.33 0.17
CA THR A 19 -4.13 -9.58 0.35
C THR A 19 -3.08 -9.47 1.45
N TYR A 20 -2.68 -8.25 1.81
CA TYR A 20 -1.79 -7.95 2.94
C TYR A 20 -2.03 -6.51 3.42
N ASN A 21 -2.00 -6.25 4.73
CA ASN A 21 -2.19 -4.89 5.26
C ASN A 21 -1.53 -4.66 6.62
N LYS A 22 -0.64 -3.67 6.64
CA LYS A 22 0.00 -3.02 7.79
C LYS A 22 0.12 -1.51 7.56
N PHE A 23 -0.77 -0.91 6.76
CA PHE A 23 -0.75 0.53 6.53
C PHE A 23 -1.46 1.25 7.68
N TYR A 24 -0.72 1.49 8.77
CA TYR A 24 -1.23 2.12 9.99
C TYR A 24 -1.20 3.65 9.92
N ASP A 25 -2.14 4.29 10.61
CA ASP A 25 -2.19 5.75 10.81
C ASP A 25 -1.25 6.15 11.96
N VAL A 26 0.05 6.05 11.69
CA VAL A 26 1.12 6.40 12.63
C VAL A 26 2.20 7.23 11.94
N GLU A 27 2.88 8.07 12.71
CA GLU A 27 4.05 8.83 12.26
C GLU A 27 5.35 8.06 12.57
N PRO A 28 6.39 8.19 11.73
CA PRO A 28 7.68 7.62 12.04
C PRO A 28 8.35 8.41 13.18
N VAL A 29 8.90 7.69 14.15
CA VAL A 29 9.58 8.27 15.31
C VAL A 29 11.07 8.03 15.16
N LEU A 30 11.88 9.08 15.10
CA LEU A 30 13.33 8.97 15.06
C LEU A 30 13.84 8.30 16.36
N SER A 31 14.68 7.28 16.23
CA SER A 31 15.33 6.64 17.37
C SER A 31 16.34 7.58 18.04
N MET A 32 16.48 7.51 19.36
CA MET A 32 17.45 8.35 20.10
C MET A 32 18.91 7.95 19.83
N ASP A 33 19.14 6.71 19.38
CA ASP A 33 20.47 6.14 19.19
C ASP A 33 20.93 6.18 17.71
N SER A 34 20.17 6.84 16.82
CA SER A 34 20.46 6.90 15.38
C SER A 34 19.96 8.20 14.74
N ASP A 35 20.70 8.70 13.76
CA ASP A 35 20.30 9.87 12.95
C ASP A 35 19.36 9.52 11.80
N TYR A 36 19.11 8.22 11.55
CA TYR A 36 18.31 7.76 10.41
C TYR A 36 17.30 6.66 10.74
N PHE A 37 17.49 5.89 11.81
CA PHE A 37 16.63 4.73 12.09
C PHE A 37 15.33 5.11 12.80
N ILE A 38 14.22 4.51 12.38
CA ILE A 38 12.91 4.69 13.00
C ILE A 38 12.76 3.77 14.23
N GLU A 39 12.43 4.32 15.39
CA GLU A 39 12.18 3.56 16.62
C GLU A 39 11.00 2.60 16.46
N ASN A 40 9.90 3.07 15.86
CA ASN A 40 8.72 2.29 15.53
C ASN A 40 8.78 1.66 14.13
N TRP A 41 9.97 1.21 13.71
CA TRP A 41 10.26 0.69 12.36
C TRP A 41 9.30 -0.39 11.86
N GLY A 42 8.69 -1.17 12.76
CA GLY A 42 7.74 -2.24 12.39
C GLY A 42 6.49 -1.77 11.63
N PHE A 43 6.25 -0.45 11.58
CA PHE A 43 5.20 0.19 10.77
C PHE A 43 5.73 0.83 9.46
N PHE A 44 7.03 0.79 9.22
CA PHE A 44 7.73 1.49 8.14
C PHE A 44 8.70 0.55 7.42
N THR A 45 8.15 -0.52 6.86
CA THR A 45 8.87 -1.53 6.06
C THR A 45 8.57 -1.39 4.58
N GLU A 46 9.35 -2.04 3.73
CA GLU A 46 9.10 -2.08 2.27
C GLU A 46 7.78 -2.79 1.90
N ASP A 47 7.19 -3.57 2.82
CA ASP A 47 5.87 -4.20 2.63
C ASP A 47 4.83 -3.65 3.61
N LEU A 48 3.92 -2.79 3.17
CA LEU A 48 2.85 -2.21 4.00
C LEU A 48 1.44 -2.59 3.55
N LEU A 49 1.14 -2.65 2.26
CA LEU A 49 -0.21 -2.96 1.78
C LEU A 49 -0.17 -3.56 0.38
N GLN A 50 -0.96 -4.63 0.19
CA GLN A 50 -1.19 -5.22 -1.12
C GLN A 50 -2.68 -5.36 -1.38
N ILE A 51 -3.12 -4.87 -2.53
CA ILE A 51 -4.49 -4.98 -3.00
C ILE A 51 -4.49 -5.53 -4.42
N THR A 52 -5.16 -6.66 -4.63
CA THR A 52 -5.30 -7.27 -5.96
C THR A 52 -6.66 -6.97 -6.57
N LYS A 53 -6.68 -6.61 -7.85
CA LYS A 53 -7.92 -6.47 -8.62
C LYS A 53 -8.48 -7.86 -8.93
N LEU A 54 -9.71 -8.11 -8.51
CA LEU A 54 -10.42 -9.37 -8.74
C LEU A 54 -10.99 -9.41 -10.15
N LYS A 55 -11.16 -10.62 -10.67
CA LYS A 55 -11.90 -10.89 -11.92
C LYS A 55 -13.13 -11.72 -11.63
N ILE A 56 -14.10 -11.73 -12.56
CA ILE A 56 -15.30 -12.56 -12.46
C ILE A 56 -15.17 -13.77 -13.38
N LYS A 57 -15.42 -14.96 -12.84
CA LYS A 57 -15.56 -16.20 -13.61
C LYS A 57 -16.84 -16.91 -13.17
N LYS A 58 -17.75 -17.15 -14.11
CA LYS A 58 -19.07 -17.78 -13.85
C LYS A 58 -19.86 -17.08 -12.73
N GLY A 59 -19.86 -15.73 -12.74
CA GLY A 59 -20.59 -14.92 -11.77
C GLY A 59 -19.99 -14.87 -10.36
N LYS A 60 -18.77 -15.38 -10.17
CA LYS A 60 -18.04 -15.31 -8.89
C LYS A 60 -16.72 -14.57 -9.05
N TRP A 61 -16.39 -13.76 -8.06
CA TRP A 61 -15.08 -13.13 -7.96
C TRP A 61 -13.99 -14.17 -7.69
N TYR A 62 -12.82 -13.98 -8.27
CA TYR A 62 -11.61 -14.74 -7.98
C TYR A 62 -10.37 -13.84 -8.10
N ILE A 63 -9.32 -14.20 -7.38
CA ILE A 63 -8.00 -13.57 -7.50
C ILE A 63 -7.34 -14.16 -8.76
N PRO A 64 -7.03 -13.35 -9.78
CA PRO A 64 -6.31 -13.83 -10.96
C PRO A 64 -4.90 -14.30 -10.61
N GLU A 65 -4.31 -15.14 -11.46
CA GLU A 65 -2.94 -15.65 -11.31
C GLU A 65 -2.13 -15.37 -12.60
N GLY A 66 -0.81 -15.33 -12.48
CA GLY A 66 0.09 -15.09 -13.62
C GLY A 66 -0.11 -13.71 -14.26
N GLU A 67 0.01 -13.63 -15.59
CA GLU A 67 -0.04 -12.37 -16.36
C GLU A 67 -1.38 -11.60 -16.23
N GLU A 68 -2.42 -12.25 -15.72
CA GLU A 68 -3.73 -11.63 -15.51
C GLU A 68 -3.82 -10.78 -14.23
N VAL A 69 -2.82 -10.87 -13.35
CA VAL A 69 -2.76 -10.13 -12.10
C VAL A 69 -2.51 -8.64 -12.36
N MET A 70 -3.22 -7.83 -11.58
CA MET A 70 -2.96 -6.42 -11.42
C MET A 70 -3.03 -6.13 -9.91
N LEU A 71 -1.98 -5.53 -9.38
CA LEU A 71 -1.85 -5.31 -7.95
C LEU A 71 -1.37 -3.90 -7.63
N LEU A 72 -1.92 -3.35 -6.56
CA LEU A 72 -1.43 -2.15 -5.90
C LEU A 72 -0.55 -2.62 -4.75
N ASP A 73 0.72 -2.21 -4.77
CA ASP A 73 1.71 -2.49 -3.74
C ASP A 73 2.15 -1.18 -3.10
N LEU A 74 2.32 -1.18 -1.78
CA LEU A 74 2.71 -0.02 -1.01
C LEU A 74 3.76 -0.42 0.01
N GLY A 75 4.87 0.31 0.00
CA GLY A 75 5.97 0.17 0.94
C GLY A 75 6.49 1.51 1.44
N TRP A 76 7.32 1.47 2.46
CA TRP A 76 8.15 2.59 2.91
C TRP A 76 9.61 2.37 2.49
N TYR A 77 10.18 3.32 1.76
CA TYR A 77 11.53 3.20 1.19
C TYR A 77 12.39 4.43 1.50
N PRO A 78 13.66 4.25 1.92
CA PRO A 78 14.27 2.97 2.32
C PRO A 78 13.63 2.37 3.58
N ASP A 79 13.67 1.05 3.72
CA ASP A 79 13.14 0.35 4.89
C ASP A 79 13.66 0.96 6.21
N SER A 80 12.75 1.21 7.16
CA SER A 80 13.07 1.67 8.51
C SER A 80 13.84 3.01 8.61
N ASP A 81 13.98 3.76 7.52
CA ASP A 81 14.71 5.03 7.47
C ASP A 81 13.75 6.22 7.65
N ILE A 82 14.05 7.12 8.59
CA ILE A 82 13.27 8.32 8.91
C ILE A 82 13.16 9.28 7.71
N ASN A 83 14.13 9.25 6.80
CA ASN A 83 14.16 10.02 5.57
C ASN A 83 13.47 9.30 4.41
N GLY A 84 13.00 8.08 4.64
CA GLY A 84 12.17 7.36 3.71
C GLY A 84 10.81 8.00 3.50
N GLN A 85 10.06 7.38 2.61
CA GLN A 85 8.72 7.80 2.21
C GLN A 85 7.91 6.60 1.75
N TYR A 86 6.60 6.75 1.77
CA TYR A 86 5.72 5.77 1.16
C TYR A 86 5.89 5.80 -0.36
N CYS A 87 5.95 4.63 -1.00
CA CYS A 87 5.90 4.48 -2.44
C CYS A 87 4.78 3.50 -2.80
N LEU A 88 3.77 4.03 -3.49
CA LEU A 88 2.65 3.27 -4.03
C LEU A 88 2.96 2.91 -5.48
N GLN A 89 2.82 1.65 -5.83
CA GLN A 89 3.06 1.12 -7.16
C GLN A 89 1.82 0.37 -7.66
N LEU A 90 1.49 0.55 -8.93
CA LEU A 90 0.61 -0.34 -9.68
C LEU A 90 1.50 -1.22 -10.54
N VAL A 91 1.43 -2.54 -10.34
CA VAL A 91 2.26 -3.49 -11.08
C VAL A 91 1.42 -4.60 -11.71
N ASP A 92 1.97 -5.21 -12.77
CA ASP A 92 1.39 -6.38 -13.43
C ASP A 92 1.76 -7.70 -12.72
N GLY A 93 1.27 -8.82 -13.23
CA GLY A 93 1.58 -10.15 -12.68
C GLY A 93 3.02 -10.63 -12.80
N ASN A 94 3.86 -9.90 -13.53
CA ASN A 94 5.31 -10.11 -13.62
C ASN A 94 6.09 -9.11 -12.75
N TRP A 95 5.40 -8.33 -11.91
CA TRP A 95 5.98 -7.24 -11.10
C TRP A 95 6.61 -6.10 -11.91
N ASN A 96 6.19 -5.92 -13.17
CA ASN A 96 6.59 -4.73 -13.91
C ASN A 96 5.79 -3.53 -13.42
N GLU A 97 6.50 -2.44 -13.11
CA GLU A 97 5.85 -1.19 -12.75
C GLU A 97 5.08 -0.59 -13.94
N ILE A 98 3.78 -0.39 -13.73
CA ILE A 98 2.91 0.33 -14.66
C ILE A 98 2.93 1.82 -14.33
N ARG A 99 2.83 2.16 -13.04
CA ARG A 99 2.95 3.54 -12.52
C ARG A 99 3.29 3.52 -11.04
N SER A 100 3.93 4.58 -10.57
CA SER A 100 4.27 4.79 -9.16
C SER A 100 4.07 6.24 -8.72
N VAL A 101 3.90 6.43 -7.41
CA VAL A 101 3.98 7.72 -6.73
C VAL A 101 4.64 7.51 -5.38
N CYS A 102 5.52 8.42 -4.98
CA CYS A 102 6.08 8.42 -3.64
C CYS A 102 5.80 9.74 -2.91
N SER A 103 5.53 9.65 -1.62
CA SER A 103 5.31 10.82 -0.76
C SER A 103 5.46 10.42 0.71
N LYS A 104 5.92 11.35 1.54
CA LYS A 104 5.90 11.18 2.99
C LYS A 104 4.50 11.39 3.59
N ASP A 105 3.62 12.07 2.85
CA ASP A 105 2.24 12.30 3.24
C ASP A 105 1.37 11.06 2.96
N ARG A 106 1.04 10.33 4.03
CA ARG A 106 0.21 9.12 3.94
C ARG A 106 -1.23 9.41 3.47
N PHE A 107 -1.75 10.63 3.68
CA PHE A 107 -3.09 10.99 3.21
C PHE A 107 -3.10 11.23 1.70
N LEU A 108 -2.04 11.81 1.14
CA LEU A 108 -1.86 11.88 -0.31
C LEU A 108 -1.78 10.48 -0.93
N ILE A 109 -1.02 9.57 -0.32
CA ILE A 109 -0.91 8.18 -0.79
C ILE A 109 -2.26 7.47 -0.71
N LYS A 110 -2.98 7.66 0.40
CA LYS A 110 -4.33 7.13 0.59
C LYS A 110 -5.27 7.60 -0.51
N GLU A 111 -5.35 8.91 -0.76
CA GLU A 111 -6.19 9.49 -1.80
C GLU A 111 -5.81 8.95 -3.18
N THR A 112 -4.51 8.90 -3.48
CA THR A 112 -4.02 8.38 -4.75
C THR A 112 -4.35 6.90 -4.95
N LEU A 113 -4.21 6.07 -3.91
CA LEU A 113 -4.59 4.65 -3.94
C LEU A 113 -6.10 4.47 -4.21
N GLU A 114 -6.95 5.25 -3.54
CA GLU A 114 -8.41 5.24 -3.77
C GLU A 114 -8.76 5.67 -5.21
N GLU A 115 -8.11 6.72 -5.71
CA GLU A 115 -8.28 7.20 -7.08
C GLU A 115 -7.87 6.15 -8.11
N TRP A 116 -6.72 5.47 -7.92
CA TRP A 116 -6.26 4.44 -8.85
C TRP A 116 -7.19 3.24 -8.88
N MET A 117 -7.70 2.79 -7.73
CA MET A 117 -8.70 1.72 -7.69
C MET A 117 -9.95 2.07 -8.49
N GLU A 118 -10.42 3.32 -8.37
CA GLU A 118 -11.60 3.84 -9.05
C GLU A 118 -11.37 4.04 -10.56
N GLU A 119 -10.19 4.53 -10.98
CA GLU A 119 -9.80 4.63 -12.38
C GLU A 119 -9.79 3.27 -13.08
N GLN A 120 -9.21 2.27 -12.43
CA GLN A 120 -9.13 0.92 -12.96
C GLN A 120 -10.51 0.25 -13.09
N GLN A 121 -11.57 0.70 -12.41
CA GLN A 121 -12.91 0.19 -12.65
C GLN A 121 -13.53 0.65 -13.98
N ARG A 122 -13.06 1.78 -14.53
CA ARG A 122 -13.60 2.38 -15.75
C ARG A 122 -12.92 1.88 -17.03
N MET A 123 -11.81 1.15 -16.89
CA MET A 123 -11.04 0.55 -17.99
C MET A 123 -11.47 -0.90 -18.22
#